data_AF-A0A4Q9MWA9-F1
#
_entry.id   AF-A0A4Q9MWA9-F1
#
_cell.length_a   1.000
_cell.length_b   1.000
_cell.length_c   1.000
_cell.angle_alpha   90.00
_cell.angle_beta   90.00
_cell.angle_gamma   90.00
#
_symmetry.space_group_name_H-M   'P 1'
#
loop_
_entity.id
_entity.type
_entity.pdbx_description
1 polymer ?
#
loop_
_entity_poly.entity_id
_entity_poly.type
_entity_poly.pdbx_seq_one_letter_code
_entity_poly.pdbx_strand_id
1 'polypeptide(L)'
;MGKRLKQVYDAFLVLDVEATCVEGSDFAYPNEIIEWPVCLLRWKDANVKGKTRELEIVAEFRSFVRPTWRPQLSEFCQALTGITQEQVDSASTFPEVLQDFRKFLEEHELLDEAGHRLARFCFCSDGPYDIRDFVVKQCFISKIPVPAWLSGDVMDVRRVVGEWHDANTAAAVERRQVNVGAFPLPRRMTFPIPRQLHALGLEPFVGRQHSGIDDTRNICRLVIELARRGWRLEPNTAINPNRRWPWMGKRGKVLEEYYS
;
A
#
# COMPACT_ATOMS: atom_id res chain seq x y z
N MET A 1 22.72 9.19 -24.34
CA MET A 1 22.00 9.75 -23.17
C MET A 1 20.51 9.49 -23.40
N GLY A 2 19.94 8.46 -22.79
CA GLY A 2 18.57 8.00 -23.09
C GLY A 2 17.51 9.01 -22.66
N LYS A 3 16.46 9.20 -23.47
CA LYS A 3 15.28 9.98 -23.09
C LYS A 3 14.67 9.35 -21.83
N ARG A 4 14.59 10.10 -20.72
CA ARG A 4 13.87 9.66 -19.51
C ARG A 4 12.39 9.52 -19.81
N LEU A 5 11.77 8.47 -19.29
CA LEU A 5 10.34 8.23 -19.43
C LEU A 5 9.55 9.31 -18.68
N LYS A 6 8.50 9.84 -19.32
CA LYS A 6 7.58 10.82 -18.71
C LYS A 6 6.73 10.09 -17.67
N GLN A 7 6.79 10.53 -16.42
CA GLN A 7 5.94 10.02 -15.34
C GLN A 7 4.58 10.72 -15.38
N VAL A 8 3.52 9.96 -15.08
CA VAL A 8 2.14 10.46 -15.18
C VAL A 8 1.70 11.14 -13.90
N TYR A 9 2.03 10.60 -12.73
CA TYR A 9 1.55 11.13 -11.45
C TYR A 9 2.44 12.25 -10.91
N ASP A 10 1.77 13.21 -10.26
CA ASP A 10 2.38 14.35 -9.59
C ASP A 10 2.79 13.99 -8.15
N ALA A 11 2.08 13.04 -7.53
CA ALA A 11 2.33 12.55 -6.19
C ALA A 11 2.08 11.03 -6.04
N PHE A 12 2.70 10.41 -5.03
CA PHE A 12 2.45 9.02 -4.66
C PHE A 12 2.17 8.92 -3.16
N LEU A 13 1.10 8.23 -2.78
CA LEU A 13 0.73 7.96 -1.40
C LEU A 13 1.13 6.52 -1.08
N VAL A 14 2.29 6.35 -0.45
CA VAL A 14 2.77 5.02 -0.04
C VAL A 14 2.12 4.64 1.27
N LEU A 15 1.58 3.44 1.37
CA LEU A 15 0.75 2.94 2.47
C LEU A 15 1.07 1.47 2.74
N ASP A 16 1.13 1.09 4.01
CA ASP A 16 1.14 -0.30 4.46
C ASP A 16 0.36 -0.41 5.78
N VAL A 17 -0.87 -0.94 5.74
CA VAL A 17 -1.74 -0.97 6.92
C VAL A 17 -1.44 -2.19 7.77
N GLU A 18 -1.46 -2.01 9.09
CA GLU A 18 -1.60 -3.14 10.00
C GLU A 18 -3.07 -3.41 10.28
N ALA A 19 -3.43 -4.69 10.41
CA ALA A 19 -4.80 -5.11 10.65
C ALA A 19 -4.89 -6.23 11.71
N THR A 20 -6.04 -6.31 12.39
CA THR A 20 -6.32 -7.39 13.33
C THR A 20 -6.18 -8.74 12.64
N CYS A 21 -5.49 -9.67 13.28
CA CYS A 21 -5.30 -11.02 12.76
C CYS A 21 -5.33 -12.05 13.89
N VAL A 22 -5.56 -13.31 13.54
CA VAL A 22 -5.49 -14.45 14.46
C VAL A 22 -4.62 -15.53 13.82
N GLU A 23 -3.88 -16.27 14.65
CA GLU A 23 -3.02 -17.34 14.15
C GLU A 23 -3.85 -18.39 13.39
N GLY A 24 -3.32 -18.87 12.25
CA GLY A 24 -3.98 -19.85 11.40
C GLY A 24 -5.13 -19.31 10.54
N SER A 25 -5.52 -18.05 10.67
CA SER A 25 -6.49 -17.43 9.75
C SER A 25 -5.88 -17.09 8.39
N ASP A 26 -6.72 -17.03 7.37
CA ASP A 26 -6.36 -16.61 6.03
C ASP A 26 -6.72 -15.13 5.76
N PHE A 27 -6.40 -14.65 4.55
CA PHE A 27 -6.77 -13.32 4.09
C PHE A 27 -8.29 -13.12 3.89
N ALA A 28 -9.12 -14.13 4.11
CA ALA A 28 -10.57 -13.95 4.12
C ALA A 28 -11.08 -13.54 5.50
N TYR A 29 -10.28 -13.56 6.57
CA TYR A 29 -10.69 -13.09 7.90
C TYR A 29 -11.27 -11.65 7.88
N PRO A 30 -12.27 -11.32 8.70
CA PRO A 30 -12.79 -9.97 8.91
C PRO A 30 -11.79 -9.09 9.69
N ASN A 31 -10.64 -8.82 9.05
CA ASN A 31 -9.63 -7.94 9.63
C ASN A 31 -10.19 -6.51 9.78
N GLU A 32 -9.85 -5.86 10.88
CA GLU A 32 -10.02 -4.43 11.09
C GLU A 32 -8.65 -3.75 11.04
N ILE A 33 -8.53 -2.63 10.35
CA ILE A 33 -7.29 -1.84 10.31
C ILE A 33 -7.02 -1.29 11.72
N ILE A 34 -5.78 -1.41 12.18
CA ILE A 34 -5.29 -0.97 13.50
C ILE A 34 -4.11 0.00 13.42
N GLU A 35 -3.48 0.15 12.25
CA GLU A 35 -2.54 1.24 11.94
C GLU A 35 -2.78 1.74 10.51
N TRP A 36 -2.81 3.06 10.34
CA TRP A 36 -2.92 3.76 9.06
C TRP A 36 -1.72 4.70 8.86
N PRO A 37 -0.63 4.21 8.28
CA PRO A 37 0.54 5.02 7.93
C PRO A 37 0.54 5.37 6.44
N VAL A 38 0.90 6.62 6.13
CA VAL A 38 1.06 7.08 4.75
C VAL A 38 2.28 7.99 4.65
N CYS A 39 3.13 7.73 3.67
CA CYS A 39 4.18 8.66 3.25
C CYS A 39 3.80 9.28 1.90
N LEU A 40 3.79 10.61 1.85
CA LEU A 40 3.55 11.37 0.63
C LEU A 40 4.87 11.62 -0.09
N LEU A 41 5.00 11.07 -1.31
CA LEU A 41 6.11 11.35 -2.22
C LEU A 41 5.70 12.42 -3.24
N ARG A 42 6.55 13.42 -3.47
CA ARG A 42 6.43 14.38 -4.57
C ARG A 42 7.75 14.52 -5.33
N TRP A 43 7.66 14.98 -6.57
CA TRP A 43 8.84 15.28 -7.38
C TRP A 43 9.47 16.60 -6.93
N LYS A 44 10.74 16.55 -6.56
CA LYS A 44 11.58 17.73 -6.40
C LYS A 44 12.08 18.18 -7.77
N ASP A 45 11.88 19.45 -8.12
CA ASP A 45 12.49 20.02 -9.32
C ASP A 45 14.00 20.23 -9.13
N ALA A 46 14.79 19.93 -10.16
CA ALA A 46 16.23 20.16 -10.16
C ALA A 46 16.58 21.64 -10.27
N ASN A 47 17.47 22.13 -9.39
CA ASN A 47 18.14 23.42 -9.52
C ASN A 47 18.71 23.66 -10.92
N VAL A 48 18.44 24.86 -11.48
CA VAL A 48 19.06 25.70 -12.56
C VAL A 48 19.63 25.04 -13.83
N LYS A 49 19.84 23.73 -13.87
CA LYS A 49 20.29 22.93 -15.03
C LYS A 49 19.31 21.80 -15.40
N GLY A 50 18.09 21.79 -14.84
CA GLY A 50 16.91 21.08 -15.37
C GLY A 50 17.05 19.58 -15.61
N LYS A 51 17.96 18.88 -14.90
CA LYS A 51 18.36 17.50 -15.28
C LYS A 51 17.99 16.39 -14.29
N THR A 52 17.49 16.67 -13.09
CA THR A 52 17.11 15.61 -12.14
C THR A 52 15.81 15.92 -11.40
N ARG A 53 14.70 15.31 -11.82
CA ARG A 53 13.54 15.11 -10.96
C ARG A 53 13.78 13.89 -10.09
N GLU A 54 13.66 14.08 -8.78
CA GLU A 54 13.82 13.03 -7.77
C GLU A 54 12.54 12.98 -6.94
N LEU A 55 12.10 11.78 -6.56
CA LEU A 55 11.01 11.64 -5.59
C LEU A 55 11.59 11.78 -4.20
N GLU A 56 10.97 12.62 -3.37
CA GLU A 56 11.28 12.72 -1.95
C GLU A 56 10.01 12.59 -1.11
N ILE A 57 10.16 12.07 0.11
CA ILE A 57 9.10 12.11 1.12
C ILE A 57 8.95 13.56 1.55
N VAL A 58 7.79 14.16 1.29
CA VAL A 58 7.49 15.55 1.66
C VAL A 58 6.61 15.64 2.91
N ALA A 59 5.91 14.56 3.27
CA ALA A 59 5.09 14.49 4.46
C ALA A 59 4.80 13.04 4.86
N GLU A 60 4.46 12.84 6.13
CA GLU A 60 4.01 11.56 6.67
C GLU A 60 2.73 11.77 7.48
N PHE A 61 1.80 10.83 7.39
CA PHE A 61 0.65 10.69 8.25
C PHE A 61 0.73 9.33 8.94
N ARG A 62 0.41 9.27 10.23
CA ARG A 62 0.33 8.01 10.96
C ARG A 62 -0.74 8.11 12.02
N SER A 63 -1.63 7.12 12.06
CA SER A 63 -2.57 6.95 13.17
C SER A 63 -2.71 5.47 13.51
N PHE A 64 -2.81 5.15 14.81
CA PHE A 64 -3.44 3.90 15.22
C PHE A 64 -4.95 4.01 15.02
N VAL A 65 -5.63 2.86 14.93
CA VAL A 65 -7.07 2.79 14.69
C VAL A 65 -7.68 1.84 15.70
N ARG A 66 -8.76 2.25 16.36
CA ARG A 66 -9.49 1.41 17.31
C ARG A 66 -10.42 0.43 16.57
N PRO A 67 -10.22 -0.90 16.69
CA PRO A 67 -11.16 -1.87 16.16
C PRO A 67 -12.48 -1.83 16.95
N THR A 68 -13.59 -2.07 16.28
CA THR A 68 -14.96 -1.91 16.82
C THR A 68 -15.77 -3.20 16.81
N TRP A 69 -15.46 -4.14 15.92
CA TRP A 69 -16.12 -5.45 15.90
C TRP A 69 -15.45 -6.43 16.87
N ARG A 70 -14.12 -6.55 16.81
CA ARG A 70 -13.32 -7.32 17.78
C ARG A 70 -12.22 -6.43 18.38
N PRO A 71 -12.55 -5.65 19.42
CA PRO A 71 -11.64 -4.62 19.97
C PRO A 71 -10.39 -5.19 20.65
N GLN A 72 -10.42 -6.46 21.06
CA GLN A 72 -9.30 -7.11 21.73
C GLN A 72 -8.36 -7.76 20.71
N LEU A 73 -7.11 -7.31 20.67
CA LEU A 73 -6.07 -7.85 19.81
C LEU A 73 -5.63 -9.23 20.32
N SER A 74 -5.49 -10.20 19.40
CA SER A 74 -4.90 -11.49 19.74
C SER A 74 -3.42 -11.33 20.13
N GLU A 75 -2.91 -12.25 20.95
CA GLU A 75 -1.48 -12.28 21.29
C GLU A 75 -0.61 -12.39 20.03
N PHE A 76 -1.03 -13.19 19.06
CA PHE A 76 -0.37 -13.30 17.75
C PHE A 76 -0.29 -11.95 17.03
N CYS A 77 -1.39 -11.20 16.99
CA CYS A 77 -1.44 -9.90 16.35
C CYS A 77 -0.49 -8.90 17.03
N GLN A 78 -0.53 -8.82 18.36
CA GLN A 78 0.37 -7.94 19.12
C GLN A 78 1.84 -8.32 18.94
N ALA A 79 2.16 -9.62 18.95
CA ALA A 79 3.53 -10.10 18.73
C ALA A 79 4.01 -9.82 17.30
N LEU A 80 3.14 -10.00 16.30
CA LEU A 80 3.44 -9.76 14.89
C LEU A 80 3.66 -8.28 14.65
N THR A 81 2.71 -7.41 15.00
CA THR A 81 2.71 -5.99 14.63
C THR A 81 3.47 -5.10 15.63
N GLY A 82 3.66 -5.58 16.86
CA GLY A 82 4.20 -4.77 17.95
C GLY A 82 3.22 -3.72 18.48
N ILE A 83 1.98 -3.69 17.97
CA ILE A 83 0.93 -2.79 18.43
C ILE A 83 0.31 -3.38 19.70
N THR A 84 0.27 -2.58 20.75
CA THR A 84 -0.29 -2.95 22.05
C THR A 84 -1.79 -2.69 22.12
N GLN A 85 -2.48 -3.38 23.02
CA GLN A 85 -3.89 -3.12 23.30
C GLN A 85 -4.14 -1.66 23.72
N GLU A 86 -3.27 -1.07 24.54
CA GLU A 86 -3.41 0.32 25.01
C GLU A 86 -3.37 1.34 23.85
N GLN A 87 -2.53 1.09 22.83
CA GLN A 87 -2.45 1.95 21.66
C GLN A 87 -3.75 1.95 20.85
N VAL A 88 -4.40 0.79 20.67
CA VAL A 88 -5.68 0.74 19.95
C VAL A 88 -6.86 1.19 20.81
N ASP A 89 -6.82 0.99 22.13
CA ASP A 89 -7.87 1.44 23.05
C ASP A 89 -7.98 2.98 23.07
N SER A 90 -6.83 3.65 23.05
CA SER A 90 -6.71 5.12 23.04
C SER A 90 -6.86 5.75 21.65
N ALA A 91 -6.89 4.95 20.59
CA ALA A 91 -6.99 5.43 19.22
C ALA A 91 -8.41 5.87 18.83
N SER A 92 -8.47 6.73 17.80
CA SER A 92 -9.71 7.07 17.11
C SER A 92 -10.25 5.88 16.30
N THR A 93 -11.55 5.85 16.06
CA THR A 93 -12.17 4.86 15.17
C THR A 93 -11.80 5.11 13.71
N PHE A 94 -11.94 4.09 12.85
CA PHE A 94 -11.56 4.22 11.44
C PHE A 94 -12.24 5.39 10.70
N PRO A 95 -13.56 5.67 10.86
CA PRO A 95 -14.16 6.84 10.23
C PRO A 95 -13.54 8.17 10.64
N GLU A 96 -13.13 8.31 11.91
CA GLU A 96 -12.48 9.51 12.43
C GLU A 96 -11.06 9.63 11.84
N VAL A 97 -10.29 8.54 11.81
CA VAL A 97 -8.96 8.51 11.18
C VAL A 97 -9.04 8.85 9.69
N LEU A 98 -10.07 8.40 8.97
CA LEU A 98 -10.26 8.78 7.57
C LEU A 98 -10.58 10.28 7.41
N GLN A 99 -11.27 10.90 8.37
CA GLN A 99 -11.50 12.35 8.33
C GLN A 99 -10.18 13.11 8.53
N ASP A 100 -9.35 12.68 9.47
CA ASP A 100 -8.05 13.31 9.71
C ASP A 100 -7.08 13.07 8.55
N PHE A 101 -7.08 11.87 7.97
CA PHE A 101 -6.30 11.59 6.78
C PHE A 101 -6.79 12.40 5.58
N ARG A 102 -8.10 12.62 5.44
CA ARG A 102 -8.64 13.50 4.40
C ARG A 102 -8.15 14.94 4.57
N LYS A 103 -8.13 15.49 5.78
CA LYS A 103 -7.57 16.82 6.05
C LYS A 103 -6.09 16.89 5.66
N PHE A 104 -5.32 15.85 5.97
CA PHE A 104 -3.92 15.74 5.53
C PHE A 104 -3.80 15.81 3.99
N LEU A 105 -4.70 15.16 3.25
CA LEU A 105 -4.73 15.25 1.78
C LEU A 105 -5.11 16.66 1.29
N GLU A 106 -5.99 17.37 2.00
CA GLU A 106 -6.40 18.75 1.69
C GLU A 106 -5.25 19.75 1.98
N GLU A 107 -4.59 19.64 3.13
CA GLU A 107 -3.42 20.43 3.53
C GLU A 107 -2.25 20.28 2.56
N HIS A 108 -2.14 19.11 1.92
CA HIS A 108 -1.14 18.82 0.90
C HIS A 108 -1.66 18.97 -0.54
N GLU A 109 -2.75 19.70 -0.76
CA GLU A 109 -3.26 20.07 -2.10
C GLU A 109 -3.51 18.86 -3.03
N LEU A 110 -3.87 17.70 -2.45
CA LEU A 110 -4.24 16.50 -3.21
C LEU A 110 -5.75 16.45 -3.44
N LEU A 111 -6.53 16.95 -2.48
CA LEU A 111 -7.99 17.03 -2.53
C LEU A 111 -8.47 18.45 -2.19
N ASP A 112 -9.65 18.83 -2.68
CA ASP A 112 -10.39 20.00 -2.20
C ASP A 112 -11.33 19.64 -1.03
N GLU A 113 -11.96 20.65 -0.43
CA GLU A 113 -12.94 20.49 0.66
C GLU A 113 -14.19 19.68 0.27
N ALA A 114 -14.43 19.46 -1.03
CA ALA A 114 -15.51 18.62 -1.53
C ALA A 114 -15.03 17.16 -1.81
N GLY A 115 -13.73 16.90 -1.74
CA GLY A 115 -13.12 15.59 -1.97
C GLY A 115 -12.77 15.32 -3.43
N HIS A 116 -12.78 16.34 -4.30
CA HIS A 116 -12.30 16.25 -5.67
C HIS A 116 -10.77 16.31 -5.71
N ARG A 117 -10.17 15.59 -6.67
CA ARG A 117 -8.72 15.56 -6.84
C ARG A 117 -8.21 16.88 -7.42
N LEU A 118 -7.25 17.50 -6.73
CA LEU A 118 -6.49 18.68 -7.19
C LEU A 118 -5.20 18.29 -7.91
N ALA A 119 -4.66 17.10 -7.62
CA ALA A 119 -3.45 16.56 -8.23
C ALA A 119 -3.64 15.11 -8.68
N ARG A 120 -2.84 14.67 -9.65
CA ARG A 120 -2.84 13.25 -10.05
C ARG A 120 -1.97 12.49 -9.07
N PHE A 121 -2.58 11.70 -8.19
CA PHE A 121 -1.87 10.83 -7.27
C PHE A 121 -2.26 9.35 -7.43
N CYS A 122 -1.30 8.50 -7.09
CA CYS A 122 -1.41 7.04 -7.10
C CYS A 122 -1.08 6.51 -5.70
N PHE A 123 -1.91 5.61 -5.17
CA PHE A 123 -1.54 4.87 -3.97
C PHE A 123 -0.52 3.78 -4.29
N CYS A 124 0.40 3.51 -3.37
CA CYS A 124 1.44 2.50 -3.52
C CYS A 124 1.49 1.60 -2.28
N SER A 125 1.47 0.28 -2.47
CA SER A 125 1.50 -0.69 -1.37
C SER A 125 2.35 -1.92 -1.71
N ASP A 126 2.81 -2.67 -0.71
CA ASP A 126 3.53 -3.95 -0.92
C ASP A 126 2.54 -5.10 -1.19
N GLY A 127 1.99 -5.10 -2.40
CA GLY A 127 0.93 -6.04 -2.78
C GLY A 127 -0.43 -5.35 -2.85
N PRO A 128 -1.48 -6.10 -3.21
CA PRO A 128 -2.79 -5.52 -3.46
C PRO A 128 -3.64 -5.35 -2.20
N TYR A 129 -3.23 -5.90 -1.06
CA TYR A 129 -4.14 -6.23 0.04
C TYR A 129 -4.66 -5.00 0.80
N ASP A 130 -3.82 -3.99 1.03
CA ASP A 130 -4.15 -2.76 1.78
C ASP A 130 -5.44 -2.11 1.30
N ILE A 131 -5.49 -1.77 0.01
CA ILE A 131 -6.62 -1.03 -0.56
C ILE A 131 -7.67 -1.99 -1.12
N ARG A 132 -7.26 -3.07 -1.78
CA ARG A 132 -8.22 -3.99 -2.43
C ARG A 132 -9.05 -4.77 -1.41
N ASP A 133 -8.45 -5.10 -0.27
CA ASP A 133 -9.02 -6.02 0.70
C ASP A 133 -9.26 -5.33 2.06
N PHE A 134 -8.22 -4.85 2.74
CA PHE A 134 -8.35 -4.31 4.11
C PHE A 134 -9.26 -3.08 4.17
N VAL A 135 -9.05 -2.09 3.31
CA VAL A 135 -9.95 -0.92 3.19
C VAL A 135 -11.40 -1.32 2.94
N VAL A 136 -11.65 -2.26 2.01
CA VAL A 136 -13.02 -2.64 1.64
C VAL A 136 -13.71 -3.34 2.82
N LYS A 137 -13.00 -4.25 3.50
CA LYS A 137 -13.48 -4.89 4.74
C LYS A 137 -13.74 -3.86 5.83
N GLN A 138 -12.79 -2.95 6.06
CA GLN A 138 -12.88 -1.94 7.10
C GLN A 138 -14.05 -0.99 6.86
N CYS A 139 -14.27 -0.55 5.62
CA CYS A 139 -15.42 0.30 5.27
C CYS A 139 -16.74 -0.44 5.51
N PHE A 140 -16.82 -1.73 5.16
CA PHE A 140 -17.99 -2.55 5.46
C PHE A 140 -18.26 -2.63 6.97
N ILE A 141 -17.25 -2.97 7.77
CA ILE A 141 -17.37 -3.09 9.25
C ILE A 141 -17.76 -1.74 9.86
N SER A 142 -17.14 -0.65 9.38
CA SER A 142 -17.39 0.72 9.83
C SER A 142 -18.70 1.32 9.30
N LYS A 143 -19.43 0.59 8.45
CA LYS A 143 -20.72 0.99 7.85
C LYS A 143 -20.64 2.30 7.06
N ILE A 144 -19.51 2.55 6.40
CA ILE A 144 -19.30 3.69 5.51
C ILE A 144 -19.06 3.20 4.08
N PRO A 145 -19.43 3.97 3.05
CA PRO A 145 -19.00 3.68 1.68
C PRO A 145 -17.48 3.85 1.57
N VAL A 146 -16.84 3.08 0.68
CA VAL A 146 -15.43 3.32 0.32
C VAL A 146 -15.33 4.70 -0.34
N PRO A 147 -14.51 5.63 0.18
CA PRO A 147 -14.38 6.96 -0.42
C PRO A 147 -13.80 6.87 -1.83
N ALA A 148 -14.37 7.64 -2.78
CA ALA A 148 -13.97 7.59 -4.19
C ALA A 148 -12.49 7.94 -4.41
N TRP A 149 -11.93 8.85 -3.60
CA TRP A 149 -10.52 9.22 -3.69
C TRP A 149 -9.57 8.08 -3.27
N LEU A 150 -10.05 7.12 -2.48
CA LEU A 150 -9.29 6.01 -1.91
C LEU A 150 -9.33 4.76 -2.80
N SER A 151 -10.37 4.61 -3.63
CA SER A 151 -10.51 3.53 -4.62
C SER A 151 -10.02 3.90 -6.03
N GLY A 152 -9.12 4.90 -6.15
CA GLY A 152 -8.57 5.34 -7.43
C GLY A 152 -7.40 4.46 -7.92
N ASP A 153 -6.38 5.10 -8.48
CA ASP A 153 -5.19 4.42 -8.99
C ASP A 153 -4.33 3.81 -7.88
N VAL A 154 -4.06 2.50 -7.99
CA VAL A 154 -3.21 1.74 -7.04
C VAL A 154 -2.10 0.99 -7.77
N MET A 155 -0.87 1.19 -7.30
CA MET A 155 0.33 0.48 -7.73
C MET A 155 0.78 -0.51 -6.65
N ASP A 156 0.68 -1.79 -6.96
CA ASP A 156 1.36 -2.87 -6.23
C ASP A 156 2.86 -2.80 -6.57
N VAL A 157 3.63 -2.30 -5.60
CA VAL A 157 5.08 -2.09 -5.72
C VAL A 157 5.81 -3.42 -5.89
N ARG A 158 5.32 -4.48 -5.26
CA ARG A 158 5.87 -5.83 -5.35
C ARG A 158 5.91 -6.34 -6.78
N ARG A 159 4.85 -6.08 -7.54
CA ARG A 159 4.79 -6.42 -8.97
C ARG A 159 5.77 -5.60 -9.80
N VAL A 160 5.91 -4.31 -9.51
CA VAL A 160 6.82 -3.43 -10.24
C VAL A 160 8.28 -3.84 -10.00
N VAL A 161 8.65 -4.16 -8.75
CA VAL A 161 10.00 -4.68 -8.43
C VAL A 161 10.24 -6.01 -9.13
N GLY A 162 9.26 -6.93 -9.13
CA GLY A 162 9.38 -8.20 -9.85
C GLY A 162 9.59 -8.02 -11.35
N GLU A 163 8.83 -7.13 -12.00
CA GLU A 163 9.00 -6.80 -13.41
C GLU A 163 10.36 -6.19 -13.71
N TRP A 164 10.82 -5.26 -12.86
CA TRP A 164 12.14 -4.66 -12.97
C TRP A 164 13.24 -5.73 -12.81
N HIS A 165 13.13 -6.60 -11.81
CA HIS A 165 14.10 -7.66 -11.55
C HIS A 165 14.17 -8.66 -12.71
N ASP A 166 13.03 -9.11 -13.21
CA ASP A 166 12.97 -9.98 -14.39
C ASP A 166 13.63 -9.30 -15.60
N ALA A 167 13.36 -8.02 -15.84
CA ALA A 167 13.94 -7.30 -16.98
C ALA A 167 15.47 -7.05 -16.87
N ASN A 168 16.05 -7.12 -15.66
CA ASN A 168 17.44 -6.75 -15.39
C ASN A 168 18.33 -7.93 -14.93
N THR A 169 17.81 -9.16 -14.89
CA THR A 169 18.59 -10.37 -14.60
C THR A 169 18.97 -11.13 -15.86
N ALA A 170 20.10 -11.86 -15.81
CA ALA A 170 20.67 -12.60 -16.95
C ALA A 170 19.69 -13.61 -17.59
N ALA A 171 18.74 -14.14 -16.82
CA ALA A 171 17.69 -15.03 -17.32
C ALA A 171 16.75 -14.36 -18.35
N ALA A 172 16.58 -13.03 -18.34
CA ALA A 172 15.83 -12.34 -19.40
C ALA A 172 16.62 -12.18 -20.70
N VAL A 173 17.95 -12.22 -20.64
CA VAL A 173 18.81 -12.23 -21.83
C VAL A 173 18.70 -13.58 -22.54
N GLU A 174 18.71 -14.69 -21.80
CA GLU A 174 18.50 -16.03 -22.36
C GLU A 174 17.07 -16.25 -22.86
N ARG A 175 16.03 -15.81 -22.12
CA ARG A 175 14.62 -15.94 -22.55
C ARG A 175 14.27 -15.14 -23.80
N ARG A 176 15.02 -14.06 -24.12
CA ARG A 176 14.86 -13.32 -25.39
C ARG A 176 15.40 -14.08 -26.60
N GLN A 177 16.24 -15.09 -26.41
CA GLN A 177 16.80 -15.90 -27.50
C GLN A 177 15.97 -17.16 -27.82
N VAL A 178 15.09 -17.61 -26.92
CA VAL A 178 14.29 -18.82 -27.14
C VAL A 178 12.87 -18.45 -27.53
N ASN A 179 12.52 -18.66 -28.80
CA ASN A 179 11.17 -18.51 -29.33
C ASN A 179 10.33 -19.73 -28.89
N VAL A 180 9.93 -19.77 -27.62
CA VAL A 180 9.08 -20.85 -27.09
C VAL A 180 7.62 -20.42 -27.13
N GLY A 181 6.87 -21.06 -28.03
CA GLY A 181 5.42 -20.90 -28.15
C GLY A 181 4.69 -21.21 -26.84
N ALA A 182 3.58 -20.51 -26.62
CA ALA A 182 2.48 -20.77 -25.69
C ALA A 182 2.68 -21.86 -24.61
N PHE A 183 3.61 -21.64 -23.67
CA PHE A 183 3.59 -22.29 -22.36
C PHE A 183 3.08 -21.29 -21.32
N PRO A 184 2.41 -21.72 -20.24
CA PRO A 184 1.89 -20.80 -19.23
C PRO A 184 3.02 -19.93 -18.69
N LEU A 185 2.81 -18.61 -18.71
CA LEU A 185 3.77 -17.64 -18.20
C LEU A 185 4.20 -18.07 -16.79
N PRO A 186 5.51 -18.15 -16.49
CA PRO A 186 5.95 -18.51 -15.14
C PRO A 186 5.32 -17.55 -14.14
N ARG A 187 4.85 -18.09 -13.00
CA ARG A 187 4.38 -17.26 -11.87
C ARG A 187 5.46 -16.23 -11.56
N ARG A 188 5.16 -14.95 -11.78
CA ARG A 188 6.10 -13.86 -11.49
C ARG A 188 6.52 -13.96 -10.02
N MET A 189 7.83 -13.92 -9.78
CA MET A 189 8.38 -14.04 -8.45
C MET A 189 8.06 -12.76 -7.66
N THR A 190 7.36 -12.89 -6.55
CA THR A 190 7.00 -11.76 -5.68
C THR A 190 7.80 -11.83 -4.39
N PHE A 191 8.48 -10.76 -4.03
CA PHE A 191 9.44 -10.72 -2.92
C PHE A 191 8.86 -10.01 -1.69
N PRO A 192 9.14 -10.44 -0.44
CA PRO A 192 8.90 -9.59 0.72
C PRO A 192 9.79 -8.35 0.68
N ILE A 193 9.40 -7.26 1.36
CA ILE A 193 10.11 -5.96 1.35
C ILE A 193 11.64 -6.09 1.50
N PRO A 194 12.20 -6.86 2.47
CA PRO A 194 13.67 -6.98 2.58
C PRO A 194 14.34 -7.56 1.32
N ARG A 195 13.68 -8.51 0.64
CA ARG A 195 14.20 -9.06 -0.62
C ARG A 195 14.02 -8.10 -1.80
N GLN A 196 12.98 -7.27 -1.79
CA GLN A 196 12.83 -6.19 -2.79
C GLN A 196 13.95 -5.15 -2.67
N LEU A 197 14.27 -4.73 -1.44
CA LEU A 197 15.39 -3.82 -1.16
C LEU A 197 16.71 -4.41 -1.68
N HIS A 198 16.97 -5.68 -1.34
CA HIS A 198 18.16 -6.39 -1.81
C HIS A 198 18.21 -6.51 -3.35
N ALA A 199 17.09 -6.86 -4.00
CA ALA A 199 17.00 -6.94 -5.46
C ALA A 199 17.33 -5.60 -6.15
N LEU A 200 16.93 -4.48 -5.52
CA LEU A 200 17.29 -3.15 -5.97
C LEU A 200 18.67 -2.69 -5.47
N GLY A 201 19.46 -3.52 -4.79
CA GLY A 201 20.77 -3.13 -4.28
C GLY A 201 20.72 -1.95 -3.30
N LEU A 202 19.61 -1.81 -2.58
CA LEU A 202 19.44 -0.84 -1.51
C LEU A 202 19.93 -1.44 -0.18
N GLU A 203 20.26 -0.56 0.78
CA GLU A 203 20.53 -0.98 2.16
C GLU A 203 19.39 -1.84 2.73
N PRO A 204 19.67 -2.74 3.70
CA PRO A 204 18.65 -3.59 4.31
C PRO A 204 17.44 -2.84 4.88
N PHE A 205 16.43 -3.61 5.27
CA PHE A 205 15.23 -3.09 5.92
C PHE A 205 15.61 -2.29 7.18
N VAL A 206 15.03 -1.10 7.32
CA VAL A 206 15.23 -0.21 8.47
C VAL A 206 14.00 -0.21 9.35
N GLY A 207 14.18 -0.37 10.66
CA GLY A 207 13.07 -0.40 11.62
C GLY A 207 12.58 -1.81 11.91
N ARG A 208 11.31 -1.92 12.33
CA ARG A 208 10.66 -3.19 12.68
C ARG A 208 9.75 -3.65 11.54
N GLN A 209 9.96 -4.87 11.03
CA GLN A 209 9.01 -5.48 10.08
C GLN A 209 7.65 -5.69 10.75
N HIS A 210 6.57 -5.52 9.99
CA HIS A 210 5.20 -5.47 10.50
C HIS A 210 4.96 -4.29 11.45
N SER A 211 5.69 -3.19 11.25
CA SER A 211 5.29 -1.90 11.78
C SER A 211 4.94 -1.06 10.57
N GLY A 212 3.66 -0.73 10.41
CA GLY A 212 3.18 -0.19 9.15
C GLY A 212 3.94 1.06 8.71
N ILE A 213 4.35 1.94 9.64
CA ILE A 213 5.16 3.12 9.29
C ILE A 213 6.58 2.78 8.82
N ASP A 214 7.23 1.79 9.45
CA ASP A 214 8.58 1.38 9.06
C ASP A 214 8.54 0.66 7.72
N ASP A 215 7.55 -0.21 7.51
CA ASP A 215 7.32 -0.86 6.22
C ASP A 215 7.00 0.18 5.13
N THR A 216 6.11 1.13 5.39
CA THR A 216 5.77 2.24 4.47
C THR A 216 7.03 3.02 4.05
N ARG A 217 7.90 3.39 4.99
CA ARG A 217 9.17 4.07 4.69
C ARG A 217 10.10 3.22 3.85
N ASN A 218 10.17 1.92 4.08
CA ASN A 218 10.96 1.02 3.25
C ASN A 218 10.37 0.87 1.84
N ILE A 219 9.04 0.85 1.69
CA ILE A 219 8.37 0.86 0.40
C ILE A 219 8.64 2.18 -0.34
N CYS A 220 8.68 3.33 0.34
CA CYS A 220 9.11 4.59 -0.27
C CYS A 220 10.49 4.48 -0.91
N ARG A 221 11.44 3.84 -0.23
CA ARG A 221 12.80 3.62 -0.77
C ARG A 221 12.76 2.82 -2.07
N LEU A 222 11.88 1.82 -2.17
CA LEU A 222 11.67 1.06 -3.41
C LEU A 222 11.12 1.94 -4.53
N VAL A 223 10.06 2.72 -4.25
CA VAL A 223 9.41 3.59 -5.23
C VAL A 223 10.36 4.67 -5.75
N ILE A 224 11.11 5.31 -4.84
CA ILE A 224 12.11 6.33 -5.17
C ILE A 224 13.21 5.72 -6.05
N GLU A 225 13.71 4.54 -5.72
CA GLU A 225 14.77 3.88 -6.47
C GLU A 225 14.32 3.44 -7.87
N LEU A 226 13.10 2.92 -8.00
CA LEU A 226 12.49 2.60 -9.30
C LEU A 226 12.36 3.85 -10.18
N ALA A 227 11.90 4.96 -9.61
CA ALA A 227 11.86 6.25 -10.30
C ALA A 227 13.25 6.73 -10.72
N ARG A 228 14.26 6.62 -9.83
CA ARG A 228 15.65 7.01 -10.09
C ARG A 228 16.26 6.22 -11.25
N ARG A 229 15.92 4.92 -11.35
CA ARG A 229 16.29 4.03 -12.48
C ARG A 229 15.53 4.31 -13.77
N GLY A 230 14.57 5.25 -13.74
CA GLY A 230 13.76 5.62 -14.89
C GLY A 230 12.67 4.59 -15.21
N TRP A 231 12.29 3.73 -14.26
CA TRP A 231 11.15 2.83 -14.44
C TRP A 231 9.84 3.62 -14.40
N ARG A 232 8.85 3.21 -15.19
CA ARG A 232 7.55 3.89 -15.23
C ARG A 232 6.72 3.45 -14.01
N LEU A 233 6.25 4.41 -13.23
CA LEU A 233 5.41 4.15 -12.06
C LEU A 233 3.95 4.31 -12.45
N GLU A 234 3.22 3.20 -12.54
CA GLU A 234 1.85 3.14 -13.04
C GLU A 234 0.97 2.23 -12.18
N PRO A 235 -0.34 2.53 -12.07
CA PRO A 235 -1.26 1.62 -11.42
C PRO A 235 -1.29 0.29 -12.13
N ASN A 236 -1.36 -0.78 -11.35
CA ASN A 236 -1.38 -2.15 -11.84
C ASN A 236 -2.37 -3.03 -11.05
N THR A 237 -3.12 -2.43 -10.13
CA THR A 237 -4.08 -3.10 -9.26
C THR A 237 -5.45 -2.48 -9.41
N ALA A 238 -6.42 -3.30 -9.81
CA ALA A 238 -7.83 -2.92 -9.87
C ALA A 238 -8.50 -3.14 -8.51
N ILE A 239 -9.30 -2.17 -8.07
CA ILE A 239 -10.05 -2.22 -6.82
C ILE A 239 -11.54 -2.44 -7.13
N ASN A 240 -12.14 -3.42 -6.45
CA ASN A 240 -13.59 -3.59 -6.46
C ASN A 240 -14.14 -3.17 -5.09
N PRO A 241 -14.65 -1.94 -4.94
CA PRO A 241 -15.19 -1.46 -3.66
C PRO A 241 -16.44 -2.22 -3.21
N ASN A 242 -17.07 -2.99 -4.11
CA ASN A 242 -18.22 -3.84 -3.82
C ASN A 242 -17.85 -5.31 -3.61
N ARG A 243 -16.55 -5.62 -3.49
CA ARG A 243 -16.09 -6.98 -3.19
C ARG A 243 -16.74 -7.46 -1.88
N ARG A 244 -17.21 -8.71 -1.88
CA ARG A 244 -17.83 -9.33 -0.71
C ARG A 244 -17.07 -10.57 -0.27
N TRP A 245 -17.13 -10.83 1.02
CA TRP A 245 -16.64 -12.05 1.65
C TRP A 245 -17.81 -12.82 2.27
N PRO A 246 -17.72 -14.15 2.44
CA PRO A 246 -18.83 -14.97 2.94
C PRO A 246 -19.42 -14.50 4.28
N TRP A 247 -18.59 -13.98 5.18
CA TRP A 247 -19.00 -13.46 6.48
C TRP A 247 -19.70 -12.10 6.42
N MET A 248 -19.81 -11.46 5.26
CA MET A 248 -20.43 -10.14 5.14
C MET A 248 -21.96 -10.25 5.05
N GLY A 249 -22.64 -10.03 6.18
CA GLY A 249 -24.09 -9.92 6.27
C GLY A 249 -24.66 -8.60 5.75
N LYS A 250 -25.85 -8.22 6.21
CA LYS A 250 -26.49 -6.94 5.86
C LYS A 250 -25.89 -5.79 6.68
N ARG A 251 -25.63 -4.65 6.03
CA ARG A 251 -25.27 -3.36 6.66
C ARG A 251 -24.12 -3.44 7.68
N GLY A 252 -22.96 -3.94 7.26
CA GLY A 252 -21.76 -4.04 8.12
C GLY A 252 -21.81 -5.13 9.19
N LYS A 253 -22.84 -5.98 9.19
CA LYS A 253 -22.91 -7.14 10.09
C LYS A 253 -21.90 -8.20 9.65
N VAL A 254 -20.98 -8.57 10.54
CA VAL A 254 -20.15 -9.78 10.41
C VAL A 254 -20.96 -10.99 10.87
N LEU A 255 -20.94 -12.08 10.09
CA LEU A 255 -21.61 -13.34 10.41
C LEU A 255 -20.66 -14.22 11.23
N GLU A 256 -20.94 -14.35 12.53
CA GLU A 256 -20.09 -15.08 13.49
C GLU A 256 -20.04 -16.59 13.22
N GLU A 257 -21.03 -17.16 12.53
CA GLU A 257 -21.11 -18.59 12.17
C GLU A 257 -19.92 -19.09 11.33
N TYR A 258 -19.12 -18.18 10.77
CA TYR A 258 -17.89 -18.50 10.05
C TYR A 258 -16.67 -18.64 10.97
N TYR A 259 -16.81 -18.33 12.26
CA TYR A 259 -15.71 -18.18 13.22
C TYR A 259 -16.01 -18.78 14.61
N SER A 260 -17.11 -19.52 14.74
CA SER A 260 -17.50 -20.31 15.91
C SER A 260 -16.95 -21.73 15.87
#